data_AF-A0A9E2PAS5-F1
#
_entry.id   AF-A0A9E2PAS5-F1
#
_cell.length_a   1.000
_cell.length_b   1.000
_cell.length_c   1.000
_cell.angle_alpha   90.00
_cell.angle_beta   90.00
_cell.angle_gamma   90.00
#
_symmetry.space_group_name_H-M   'P 1'
#
loop_
_entity.id
_entity.type
_entity.pdbx_description
1 polymer ?
#
loop_
_entity_poly.entity_id
_entity_poly.type
_entity_poly.pdbx_seq_one_letter_code
_entity_poly.pdbx_strand_id
1 'polypeptide(L)'
;EKSPVNLLAIKKILSCVKVDIQVGGGIRNEETAKMFFDIGVKRIVIGTEAHRNPKFVKDICKLYPSRIVVGIDAKNGLVAIEGWTETTKMKAIDLAKTYEDCGVAAINFTDIYRDGMQTGPNLEQTRQLAESVSIPVVASGGVSTIEDIKNLLSIEKYGVVGVITGKAIYSKTLDFREAVKISRQNI
;
A
#
# COMPACT_ATOMS: atom_id res chain seq x y z
N GLU A 1 -18.00 -18.60 -1.15
CA GLU A 1 -16.68 -17.95 -1.26
C GLU A 1 -16.81 -16.44 -1.16
N LYS A 2 -15.80 -15.73 -0.65
CA LYS A 2 -15.77 -14.25 -0.67
C LYS A 2 -15.30 -13.79 -2.06
N SER A 3 -16.16 -13.12 -2.83
CA SER A 3 -15.82 -12.51 -4.12
C SER A 3 -15.95 -10.97 -4.06
N PRO A 4 -15.30 -10.22 -4.96
CA PRO A 4 -15.48 -8.77 -5.01
C PRO A 4 -16.91 -8.36 -5.38
N VAL A 5 -17.55 -7.55 -4.54
CA VAL A 5 -18.94 -7.10 -4.74
C VAL A 5 -19.05 -5.68 -5.34
N ASN A 6 -17.97 -4.91 -5.34
CA ASN A 6 -17.96 -3.49 -5.71
C ASN A 6 -17.53 -3.21 -7.16
N LEU A 7 -17.60 -4.21 -8.05
CA LEU A 7 -17.07 -4.12 -9.40
C LEU A 7 -17.70 -2.96 -10.21
N LEU A 8 -19.00 -2.74 -10.08
CA LEU A 8 -19.70 -1.65 -10.77
C LEU A 8 -19.21 -0.27 -10.32
N ALA A 9 -18.95 -0.09 -9.03
CA ALA A 9 -18.43 1.17 -8.50
C ALA A 9 -17.00 1.43 -9.01
N ILE A 10 -16.16 0.39 -9.02
CA ILE A 10 -14.78 0.47 -9.52
C ILE A 10 -14.76 0.86 -11.02
N LYS A 11 -15.60 0.23 -11.84
CA LYS A 11 -15.73 0.58 -13.28
C LYS A 11 -16.12 2.05 -13.47
N LYS A 12 -17.07 2.56 -12.68
CA LYS A 12 -17.47 3.97 -12.73
C LYS A 12 -16.31 4.91 -12.37
N ILE A 13 -15.54 4.59 -11.33
CA ILE A 13 -14.35 5.39 -10.96
C ILE A 13 -13.34 5.41 -12.11
N LEU A 14 -13.00 4.24 -12.67
CA LEU A 14 -12.07 4.12 -13.79
C LEU A 14 -12.49 4.95 -15.01
N SER A 15 -13.79 5.04 -15.30
CA SER A 15 -14.29 5.86 -16.42
C SER A 15 -14.23 7.37 -16.17
N CYS A 16 -14.07 7.82 -14.92
CA CYS A 16 -14.17 9.23 -14.55
C CYS A 16 -12.81 9.89 -14.26
N VAL A 17 -11.72 9.13 -14.21
CA VAL A 17 -10.40 9.63 -13.80
C VAL A 17 -9.32 9.23 -14.81
N LYS A 18 -8.27 10.05 -14.90
CA LYS A 18 -7.11 9.80 -15.78
C LYS A 18 -5.89 9.29 -15.05
N VAL A 19 -5.95 9.19 -13.72
CA VAL A 19 -4.85 8.71 -12.88
C VAL A 19 -4.88 7.20 -12.79
N ASP A 20 -3.70 6.60 -12.61
CA ASP A 20 -3.58 5.16 -12.36
C ASP A 20 -4.33 4.77 -11.07
N ILE A 21 -5.12 3.70 -11.15
CA ILE A 21 -5.90 3.18 -10.02
C ILE A 21 -5.30 1.88 -9.51
N GLN A 22 -5.19 1.78 -8.19
CA GLN A 22 -4.88 0.55 -7.48
C GLN A 22 -6.11 0.02 -6.76
N VAL A 23 -6.34 -1.30 -6.78
CA VAL A 23 -7.48 -1.92 -6.09
C VAL A 23 -6.98 -3.00 -5.13
N GLY A 24 -7.39 -2.89 -3.86
CA GLY A 24 -7.20 -3.93 -2.85
C GLY A 24 -8.52 -4.53 -2.38
N GLY A 25 -8.44 -5.64 -1.66
CA GLY A 25 -9.57 -6.29 -0.99
C GLY A 25 -10.12 -7.51 -1.72
N GLY A 26 -10.04 -8.68 -1.08
CA GLY A 26 -10.67 -9.91 -1.55
C GLY A 26 -9.99 -10.61 -2.73
N ILE A 27 -8.78 -10.19 -3.13
CA ILE A 27 -8.01 -10.85 -4.20
C ILE A 27 -7.32 -12.09 -3.62
N ARG A 28 -7.83 -13.27 -3.96
CA ARG A 28 -7.34 -14.57 -3.43
C ARG A 28 -6.93 -15.57 -4.50
N ASN A 29 -7.16 -15.24 -5.77
CA ASN A 29 -6.87 -16.11 -6.91
C ASN A 29 -6.57 -15.28 -8.16
N GLU A 30 -6.07 -15.96 -9.19
CA GLU A 30 -5.69 -15.35 -10.46
C GLU A 30 -6.90 -14.80 -11.21
N GLU A 31 -8.05 -15.47 -11.15
CA GLU A 31 -9.27 -15.07 -11.84
C GLU A 31 -9.74 -13.68 -11.37
N THR A 32 -9.69 -13.44 -10.06
CA THR A 32 -10.05 -12.15 -9.47
C THR A 32 -9.07 -11.05 -9.88
N ALA A 33 -7.77 -11.35 -9.89
CA ALA A 33 -6.76 -10.41 -10.33
C ALA A 33 -6.92 -10.06 -11.82
N LYS A 34 -7.08 -11.07 -12.68
CA LYS A 34 -7.35 -10.90 -14.11
C LYS A 34 -8.58 -10.04 -14.34
N MET A 35 -9.67 -10.30 -13.63
CA MET A 35 -10.89 -9.48 -13.71
C MET A 35 -10.62 -8.00 -13.45
N PHE A 36 -9.81 -7.64 -12.44
CA PHE A 36 -9.47 -6.24 -12.18
C PHE A 36 -8.60 -5.65 -13.29
N PHE A 37 -7.64 -6.40 -13.79
CA PHE A 37 -6.79 -5.93 -14.88
C PHE A 37 -7.56 -5.74 -16.20
N ASP A 38 -8.48 -6.64 -16.52
CA ASP A 38 -9.32 -6.58 -17.72
C ASP A 38 -10.20 -5.31 -17.75
N ILE A 39 -10.57 -4.77 -16.58
CA ILE A 39 -11.35 -3.52 -16.51
C ILE A 39 -10.50 -2.25 -16.46
N GLY A 40 -9.16 -2.38 -16.50
CA GLY A 40 -8.23 -1.24 -16.55
C GLY A 40 -7.60 -0.84 -15.22
N VAL A 41 -7.69 -1.67 -14.17
CA VAL A 41 -6.93 -1.42 -12.92
C VAL A 41 -5.42 -1.53 -13.21
N LYS A 42 -4.63 -0.55 -12.77
CA LYS A 42 -3.17 -0.53 -13.02
C LYS A 42 -2.43 -1.53 -12.14
N ARG A 43 -2.75 -1.55 -10.84
CA ARG A 43 -2.16 -2.46 -9.87
C ARG A 43 -3.21 -3.03 -8.93
N ILE A 44 -2.97 -4.25 -8.45
CA ILE A 44 -3.76 -4.82 -7.38
C ILE A 44 -2.95 -4.87 -6.09
N VAL A 45 -3.61 -4.69 -4.95
CA VAL A 45 -3.01 -4.73 -3.61
C VAL A 45 -3.41 -6.03 -2.92
N ILE A 46 -2.43 -6.86 -2.57
CA ILE A 46 -2.63 -8.13 -1.88
C ILE A 46 -2.16 -8.00 -0.43
N GLY A 47 -3.11 -8.07 0.52
CA GLY A 47 -2.86 -7.99 1.97
C GLY A 47 -2.74 -9.36 2.62
N THR A 48 -3.79 -9.85 3.29
CA THR A 48 -3.82 -11.15 4.00
C THR A 48 -3.16 -12.32 3.26
N GLU A 49 -3.42 -12.48 1.96
CA GLU A 49 -2.84 -13.58 1.17
C GLU A 49 -1.32 -13.46 0.99
N ALA A 50 -0.75 -12.27 1.15
CA ALA A 50 0.70 -12.11 1.18
C ALA A 50 1.32 -12.79 2.40
N HIS A 51 0.63 -12.89 3.53
CA HIS A 51 1.11 -13.69 4.65
C HIS A 51 0.74 -15.18 4.49
N ARG A 52 -0.52 -15.47 4.11
CA ARG A 52 -1.06 -16.85 4.12
C ARG A 52 -0.60 -17.70 2.94
N ASN A 53 -0.43 -17.10 1.77
CA ASN A 53 -0.07 -17.80 0.55
C ASN A 53 0.99 -17.02 -0.26
N PRO A 54 2.24 -16.93 0.22
CA PRO A 54 3.30 -16.24 -0.51
C PRO A 54 3.56 -16.83 -1.91
N LYS A 55 3.28 -18.12 -2.10
CA LYS A 55 3.42 -18.78 -3.40
C LYS A 55 2.48 -18.14 -4.44
N PHE A 56 1.20 -17.96 -4.10
CA PHE A 56 0.23 -17.29 -4.96
C PHE A 56 0.72 -15.89 -5.39
N VAL A 57 1.21 -15.10 -4.43
CA VAL A 57 1.71 -13.75 -4.72
C VAL A 57 2.93 -13.79 -5.65
N LYS A 58 3.86 -14.72 -5.45
CA LYS A 58 5.03 -14.88 -6.34
C LYS A 58 4.63 -15.35 -7.74
N ASP A 59 3.69 -16.29 -7.85
CA ASP A 59 3.21 -16.78 -9.14
C ASP A 59 2.52 -15.65 -9.92
N ILE A 60 1.67 -14.85 -9.26
CA ILE A 60 0.94 -13.77 -9.93
C ILE A 60 1.83 -12.59 -10.32
N CYS A 61 2.93 -12.35 -9.59
CA CYS A 61 3.93 -11.37 -10.01
C CYS A 61 4.64 -11.79 -11.31
N LYS A 62 4.86 -13.09 -11.54
CA LYS A 62 5.44 -13.58 -12.80
C LYS A 62 4.49 -13.38 -13.98
N LEU A 63 3.19 -13.60 -13.75
CA LEU A 63 2.16 -13.41 -14.78
C LEU A 63 1.93 -11.92 -15.09
N TYR A 64 2.01 -11.06 -14.08
CA TYR A 64 1.71 -9.64 -14.18
C TYR A 64 2.83 -8.79 -13.55
N PRO A 65 4.01 -8.72 -14.19
CA PRO A 65 5.17 -8.01 -13.65
C PRO A 65 4.84 -6.54 -13.38
N SER A 66 5.31 -6.03 -12.24
CA SER A 66 5.12 -4.63 -11.82
C SER A 66 3.65 -4.19 -11.62
N ARG A 67 2.70 -5.12 -11.59
CA ARG A 67 1.27 -4.86 -11.34
C ARG A 67 0.77 -5.29 -9.97
N ILE A 68 1.63 -5.88 -9.15
CA ILE A 68 1.26 -6.38 -7.82
C ILE A 68 1.89 -5.50 -6.76
N VAL A 69 1.09 -5.06 -5.80
CA VAL A 69 1.54 -4.35 -4.60
C VAL A 69 1.22 -5.23 -3.40
N VAL A 70 2.17 -5.36 -2.48
CA VAL A 70 1.93 -6.10 -1.23
C VAL A 70 1.51 -5.10 -0.16
N GLY A 71 0.35 -5.33 0.45
CA GLY A 71 -0.10 -4.58 1.62
C GLY A 71 0.40 -5.25 2.90
N ILE A 72 1.19 -4.53 3.68
CA ILE A 72 1.66 -4.98 5.00
C ILE A 72 1.10 -4.03 6.04
N ASP A 73 0.06 -4.48 6.72
CA ASP A 73 -0.48 -3.77 7.87
C ASP A 73 0.18 -4.31 9.14
N ALA A 74 0.71 -3.41 9.97
CA ALA A 74 1.48 -3.78 11.15
C ALA A 74 0.94 -3.17 12.43
N LYS A 75 0.97 -3.98 13.50
CA LYS A 75 0.66 -3.60 14.87
C LYS A 75 1.89 -3.86 15.73
N ASN A 76 2.54 -2.81 16.22
CA ASN A 76 3.82 -2.90 16.94
C ASN A 76 4.90 -3.66 16.14
N GLY A 77 4.96 -3.42 14.82
CA GLY A 77 5.92 -4.08 13.91
C GLY A 77 5.59 -5.53 13.55
N LEU A 78 4.52 -6.11 14.10
CA LEU A 78 4.03 -7.45 13.74
C LEU A 78 2.91 -7.37 12.71
N VAL A 79 2.92 -8.27 11.74
CA VAL A 79 1.93 -8.32 10.66
C VAL A 79 0.54 -8.62 11.24
N ALA A 80 -0.45 -7.82 10.87
CA ALA A 80 -1.85 -8.08 11.11
C ALA A 80 -2.58 -8.43 9.82
N ILE A 81 -3.53 -9.35 9.90
CA ILE A 81 -4.31 -9.88 8.76
C ILE A 81 -5.81 -9.89 9.08
N GLU A 82 -6.62 -10.33 8.10
CA GLU A 82 -8.09 -10.42 8.22
C GLU A 82 -8.72 -9.09 8.66
N GLY A 83 -8.38 -8.00 7.97
CA GLY A 83 -8.89 -6.67 8.32
C GLY A 83 -8.47 -6.22 9.72
N TRP A 84 -7.24 -6.57 10.11
CA TRP A 84 -6.59 -6.23 11.39
C TRP A 84 -7.14 -6.95 12.62
N THR A 85 -8.01 -7.93 12.43
CA THR A 85 -8.61 -8.72 13.53
C THR A 85 -7.66 -9.77 14.09
N GLU A 86 -6.66 -10.20 13.32
CA GLU A 86 -5.68 -11.21 13.70
C GLU A 86 -4.25 -10.63 13.63
N THR A 87 -3.49 -10.69 14.73
CA THR A 87 -2.07 -10.31 14.76
C THR A 87 -1.20 -11.56 14.78
N THR A 88 -0.28 -11.65 13.83
CA THR A 88 0.62 -12.80 13.66
C THR A 88 1.89 -12.63 14.51
N LYS A 89 2.75 -13.66 14.52
CA LYS A 89 4.10 -13.57 15.11
C LYS A 89 5.17 -13.06 14.13
N MET A 90 4.82 -12.87 12.86
CA MET A 90 5.76 -12.46 11.82
C MET A 90 5.98 -10.95 11.87
N LYS A 91 7.24 -10.51 11.78
CA LYS A 91 7.55 -9.08 11.66
C LYS A 91 7.26 -8.58 10.26
N ALA A 92 6.86 -7.31 10.15
CA ALA A 92 6.60 -6.66 8.86
C ALA A 92 7.80 -6.71 7.91
N ILE A 93 9.01 -6.50 8.45
CA ILE A 93 10.27 -6.57 7.69
C ILE A 93 10.52 -7.98 7.14
N ASP A 94 10.27 -9.02 7.93
CA ASP A 94 10.49 -10.40 7.51
C ASP A 94 9.52 -10.80 6.39
N LEU A 95 8.27 -10.33 6.47
CA LEU A 95 7.31 -10.51 5.39
C LEU A 95 7.73 -9.76 4.12
N ALA A 96 8.16 -8.50 4.25
CA ALA A 96 8.64 -7.71 3.13
C ALA A 96 9.81 -8.38 2.38
N LYS A 97 10.80 -8.89 3.12
CA LYS A 97 11.94 -9.62 2.56
C LYS A 97 11.56 -10.90 1.81
N THR A 98 10.41 -11.51 2.13
CA THR A 98 9.91 -12.70 1.41
C THR A 98 9.63 -12.39 -0.07
N TYR A 99 9.39 -11.12 -0.39
CA TYR A 99 9.02 -10.63 -1.72
C TYR A 99 10.16 -10.00 -2.51
N GLU A 100 11.38 -10.01 -1.98
CA GLU A 100 12.56 -9.65 -2.77
C GLU A 100 12.64 -10.52 -4.04
N ASP A 101 13.13 -9.93 -5.12
CA ASP A 101 13.38 -10.58 -6.42
C ASP A 101 12.18 -11.27 -7.10
N CYS A 102 10.95 -11.03 -6.64
CA CYS A 102 9.78 -11.70 -7.21
C CYS A 102 8.88 -10.81 -8.10
N GLY A 103 9.24 -9.53 -8.29
CA GLY A 103 8.55 -8.62 -9.20
C GLY A 103 7.39 -7.81 -8.60
N VAL A 104 7.29 -7.76 -7.26
CA VAL A 104 6.40 -6.84 -6.54
C VAL A 104 6.78 -5.39 -6.88
N ALA A 105 5.79 -4.58 -7.21
CA ALA A 105 5.99 -3.20 -7.65
C ALA A 105 6.28 -2.24 -6.50
N ALA A 106 5.67 -2.49 -5.35
CA ALA A 106 5.83 -1.71 -4.13
C ALA A 106 5.25 -2.46 -2.92
N ILE A 107 5.63 -2.02 -1.72
CA ILE A 107 4.99 -2.38 -0.46
C ILE A 107 4.20 -1.19 0.06
N ASN A 108 2.90 -1.37 0.26
CA ASN A 108 2.10 -0.43 1.04
C ASN A 108 2.24 -0.83 2.51
N PHE A 109 2.95 -0.01 3.28
CA PHE A 109 3.15 -0.26 4.71
C PHE A 109 2.22 0.61 5.54
N THR A 110 1.32 -0.01 6.31
CA THR A 110 0.39 0.70 7.19
C THR A 110 0.72 0.45 8.65
N ASP A 111 1.00 1.50 9.41
CA ASP A 111 0.96 1.41 10.88
C ASP A 111 -0.50 1.55 11.37
N ILE A 112 -1.07 0.43 11.81
CA ILE A 112 -2.47 0.35 12.23
C ILE A 112 -2.76 1.27 13.43
N TYR A 113 -1.79 1.51 14.32
CA TYR A 113 -2.02 2.40 15.47
C TYR A 113 -2.20 3.86 15.07
N ARG A 114 -1.75 4.23 13.88
CA ARG A 114 -1.84 5.60 13.38
C ARG A 114 -2.93 5.77 12.33
N ASP A 115 -3.44 4.68 11.77
CA ASP A 115 -4.45 4.77 10.72
C ASP A 115 -5.71 5.49 11.20
N GLY A 116 -6.12 6.52 10.44
CA GLY A 116 -7.24 7.39 10.79
C GLY A 116 -7.06 8.28 12.03
N MET A 117 -5.92 8.20 12.74
CA MET A 117 -5.68 8.95 13.98
C MET A 117 -5.21 10.39 13.75
N GLN A 118 -4.67 10.69 12.56
CA GLN A 118 -4.19 12.03 12.19
C GLN A 118 -3.08 12.57 13.12
N THR A 119 -2.24 11.66 13.63
CA THR A 119 -1.13 11.93 14.56
C THR A 119 0.26 11.90 13.89
N GLY A 120 0.29 11.95 12.56
CA GLY A 120 1.48 11.84 11.72
C GLY A 120 1.89 10.39 11.44
N PRO A 121 2.52 10.09 10.31
CA PRO A 121 2.94 8.74 9.93
C PRO A 121 4.06 8.20 10.83
N ASN A 122 4.22 6.88 10.88
CA ASN A 122 5.33 6.27 11.62
C ASN A 122 6.62 6.28 10.79
N LEU A 123 7.32 7.42 10.84
CA LEU A 123 8.54 7.65 10.07
C LEU A 123 9.62 6.60 10.37
N GLU A 124 9.82 6.26 11.64
CA GLU A 124 10.90 5.36 12.04
C GLU A 124 10.65 3.93 11.53
N GLN A 125 9.45 3.37 11.72
CA GLN A 125 9.16 2.04 11.20
C GLN A 125 9.13 2.00 9.66
N THR A 126 8.63 3.07 9.03
CA THR A 126 8.62 3.17 7.56
C THR A 126 10.04 3.21 7.02
N ARG A 127 10.93 4.02 7.62
CA ARG A 127 12.35 4.10 7.28
C ARG A 127 13.04 2.75 7.47
N GLN A 128 12.88 2.13 8.64
CA GLN A 128 13.49 0.82 8.93
C GLN A 128 13.05 -0.26 7.94
N LEU A 129 11.78 -0.26 7.54
CA LEU A 129 11.29 -1.18 6.52
C LEU A 129 11.96 -0.90 5.18
N ALA A 130 11.96 0.35 4.73
CA ALA A 130 12.52 0.76 3.44
C ALA A 130 14.02 0.47 3.33
N GLU A 131 14.80 0.71 4.41
CA GLU A 131 16.23 0.36 4.46
C GLU A 131 16.50 -1.15 4.39
N SER A 132 15.50 -1.98 4.71
CA SER A 132 15.65 -3.43 4.82
C SER A 132 15.35 -4.20 3.53
N VAL A 133 14.85 -3.53 2.49
CA VAL A 133 14.39 -4.14 1.23
C VAL A 133 14.78 -3.29 0.03
N SER A 134 14.91 -3.90 -1.14
CA SER A 134 15.10 -3.16 -2.41
C SER A 134 13.77 -2.69 -3.01
N ILE A 135 12.65 -3.25 -2.54
CA ILE A 135 11.31 -2.94 -3.02
C ILE A 135 10.88 -1.53 -2.58
N PRO A 136 10.32 -0.70 -3.48
CA PRO A 136 9.83 0.62 -3.11
C PRO A 136 8.75 0.56 -2.01
N VAL A 137 8.86 1.41 -0.99
CA VAL A 137 7.90 1.48 0.12
C VAL A 137 6.99 2.70 -0.02
N VAL A 138 5.69 2.49 0.17
CA VAL A 138 4.66 3.53 0.24
C VAL A 138 4.15 3.60 1.67
N ALA A 139 4.33 4.76 2.30
CA ALA A 139 3.89 5.00 3.68
C ALA A 139 2.36 5.10 3.75
N SER A 140 1.74 4.51 4.77
CA SER A 140 0.30 4.58 5.02
C SER A 140 -0.01 4.66 6.52
N GLY A 141 -1.09 5.37 6.85
CA GLY A 141 -1.54 5.61 8.23
C GLY A 141 -0.96 6.89 8.85
N GLY A 142 -1.80 7.64 9.57
CA GLY A 142 -1.39 8.76 10.42
C GLY A 142 -1.27 10.13 9.75
N VAL A 143 -1.10 10.22 8.43
CA VAL A 143 -0.94 11.50 7.72
C VAL A 143 -2.06 12.49 8.05
N SER A 144 -1.69 13.73 8.36
CA SER A 144 -2.60 14.77 8.81
C SER A 144 -2.34 16.12 8.15
N THR A 145 -1.08 16.54 8.03
CA THR A 145 -0.68 17.90 7.67
C THR A 145 0.42 17.92 6.60
N ILE A 146 0.73 19.11 6.07
CA ILE A 146 1.85 19.30 5.12
C ILE A 146 3.21 18.98 5.76
N GLU A 147 3.34 19.18 7.07
CA GLU A 147 4.58 18.84 7.77
C GLU A 147 4.84 17.33 7.75
N ASP A 148 3.79 16.51 7.81
CA ASP A 148 3.92 15.05 7.64
C ASP A 148 4.48 14.67 6.26
N ILE A 149 4.11 15.41 5.22
CA ILE A 149 4.63 15.19 3.87
C ILE A 149 6.11 15.55 3.79
N LYS A 150 6.52 16.69 4.37
CA LYS A 150 7.95 17.08 4.44
C LYS A 150 8.77 16.06 5.22
N ASN A 151 8.23 15.58 6.34
CA ASN A 151 8.85 14.55 7.15
C ASN A 151 9.05 13.25 6.36
N LEU A 152 8.07 12.83 5.55
CA LEU A 152 8.21 11.68 4.67
C LEU A 152 9.23 11.92 3.55
N LEU A 153 9.27 13.11 2.96
CA LEU A 153 10.29 13.47 1.97
C LEU A 153 11.72 13.37 2.56
N SER A 154 11.91 13.67 3.84
CA SER A 154 13.23 13.54 4.50
C SER A 154 13.76 12.10 4.54
N ILE A 155 12.89 11.10 4.39
CA ILE A 155 13.24 9.67 4.37
C ILE A 155 13.11 9.04 2.98
N GLU A 156 12.87 9.82 1.93
CA GLU A 156 12.77 9.36 0.54
C GLU A 156 14.02 8.57 0.10
N LYS A 157 15.21 9.07 0.45
CA LYS A 157 16.51 8.47 0.14
C LYS A 157 16.70 7.03 0.66
N TYR A 158 15.84 6.58 1.58
CA TYR A 158 15.87 5.24 2.13
C TYR A 158 14.95 4.25 1.38
N GLY A 159 14.28 4.68 0.30
CA GLY A 159 13.39 3.83 -0.50
C GLY A 159 11.90 4.11 -0.31
N VAL A 160 11.53 5.20 0.38
CA VAL A 160 10.13 5.64 0.51
C VAL A 160 9.73 6.45 -0.71
N VAL A 161 8.88 5.90 -1.57
CA VAL A 161 8.54 6.48 -2.89
C VAL A 161 7.15 7.09 -2.97
N GLY A 162 6.37 7.01 -1.89
CA GLY A 162 5.01 7.50 -1.90
C GLY A 162 4.34 7.47 -0.53
N VAL A 163 3.15 8.05 -0.49
CA VAL A 163 2.32 8.11 0.71
C VAL A 163 0.85 7.95 0.35
N ILE A 164 0.12 7.19 1.16
CA ILE A 164 -1.34 7.06 1.11
C ILE A 164 -1.95 7.99 2.15
N THR A 165 -2.90 8.81 1.71
CA THR A 165 -3.68 9.69 2.59
C THR A 165 -5.17 9.58 2.26
N GLY A 166 -6.00 9.61 3.30
CA GLY A 166 -7.45 9.52 3.19
C GLY A 166 -8.12 10.57 4.06
N LYS A 167 -8.27 10.27 5.36
CA LYS A 167 -9.00 11.12 6.32
C LYS A 167 -8.56 12.59 6.30
N ALA A 168 -7.26 12.88 6.18
CA ALA A 168 -6.74 14.25 6.16
C ALA A 168 -7.27 15.11 5.01
N ILE A 169 -7.56 14.51 3.85
CA ILE A 169 -8.20 15.19 2.73
C ILE A 169 -9.65 15.53 3.09
N TYR A 170 -10.39 14.55 3.61
CA TYR A 170 -11.81 14.74 3.97
C TYR A 170 -12.00 15.73 5.13
N SER A 171 -11.11 15.73 6.12
CA SER A 171 -11.12 16.67 7.23
C SER A 171 -10.46 18.01 6.91
N LYS A 172 -9.93 18.19 5.68
CA LYS A 172 -9.24 19.41 5.23
C LYS A 172 -8.05 19.83 6.10
N THR A 173 -7.42 18.89 6.79
CA THR A 173 -6.21 19.15 7.59
C THR A 173 -4.95 19.16 6.72
N LEU A 174 -5.03 18.53 5.54
CA LEU A 174 -3.99 18.52 4.52
C LEU A 174 -4.46 19.28 3.29
N ASP A 175 -3.71 20.31 2.86
CA ASP A 175 -3.87 20.87 1.52
C ASP A 175 -3.31 19.85 0.51
N PHE A 176 -4.20 19.12 -0.16
CA PHE A 176 -3.80 18.10 -1.12
C PHE A 176 -3.04 18.68 -2.32
N ARG A 177 -3.37 19.90 -2.77
CA ARG A 177 -2.68 20.51 -3.92
C ARG A 177 -1.26 20.90 -3.54
N GLU A 178 -1.08 21.47 -2.35
CA GLU A 178 0.24 21.79 -1.83
C GLU A 178 1.06 20.52 -1.62
N ALA A 179 0.49 19.47 -1.02
CA ALA A 179 1.14 18.19 -0.82
C ALA A 179 1.69 17.62 -2.15
N VAL A 180 0.86 17.58 -3.19
CA VAL A 180 1.29 17.11 -4.53
C VAL A 180 2.38 18.01 -5.12
N LYS A 181 2.28 19.34 -4.92
CA LYS A 181 3.29 20.29 -5.42
C LYS A 181 4.65 20.03 -4.79
N ILE A 182 4.74 19.96 -3.46
CA ILE A 182 6.03 19.78 -2.77
C ILE A 182 6.62 18.38 -3.04
N SER A 183 5.78 17.35 -3.19
CA SER A 183 6.26 15.99 -3.51
C SER A 183 6.79 15.84 -4.94
N ARG A 184 6.56 16.81 -5.84
CA ARG A 184 7.09 16.82 -7.20
C ARG A 184 8.34 17.67 -7.37
N GLN A 185 8.65 18.54 -6.41
CA GLN A 185 9.78 19.48 -6.51
C GLN A 185 11.14 18.82 -6.26
N ASN A 186 11.16 17.58 -5.77
CA ASN A 186 12.38 16.81 -5.51
C ASN A 186 12.76 15.82 -6.63
N ILE A 187 12.08 15.89 -7.80
CA ILE A 187 12.38 15.07 -8.99
C ILE A 187 13.15 15.90 -10.01
#